data_AF-A0A382KZK1-F1
#
_entry.id   AF-A0A382KZK1-F1
#
_cell.length_a   1.000
_cell.length_b   1.000
_cell.length_c   1.000
_cell.angle_alpha   90.00
_cell.angle_beta   90.00
_cell.angle_gamma   90.00
#
_symmetry.space_group_name_H-M   'P 1'
#
loop_
_entity.id
_entity.type
_entity.pdbx_description
1 polymer ?
#
loop_
_entity_poly.entity_id
_entity_poly.type
_entity_poly.pdbx_seq_one_letter_code
_entity_poly.pdbx_strand_id
1 'polypeptide(L)'
;IPLFADHDVGLVYGNCWLYNKKNLLKKRKIFSKKKLSKGMITKSILNDYKVGWLTVMIRKSYLNSTKNVFDTNYDLIADFDFAVKFSLKYKFDCIQEPIAIYRRHENQLQRIYFKKQIEQFETWFLKIKSHSYLRSHDSICSIKNKIEYMKIINLIYEKKYFKSLEKIFQYPLNINKFKLILILLLPDLILRYFRDYT
;
A
#
# COMPACT_ATOMS: atom_id res chain seq x y z
N ILE A 1 -1.65 -5.00 -27.26
CA ILE A 1 -0.70 -4.68 -26.16
C ILE A 1 0.00 -5.96 -25.76
N PRO A 2 1.34 -6.07 -25.95
CA PRO A 2 2.08 -7.34 -25.81
C PRO A 2 1.92 -8.05 -24.45
N LEU A 3 1.81 -7.29 -23.36
CA LEU A 3 1.63 -7.84 -22.00
C LEU A 3 0.26 -8.51 -21.76
N PHE A 4 -0.66 -8.40 -22.70
CA PHE A 4 -1.95 -9.09 -22.69
C PHE A 4 -1.99 -10.28 -23.67
N ALA A 5 -0.84 -10.69 -24.22
CA ALA A 5 -0.74 -11.88 -25.07
C ALA A 5 -1.14 -13.16 -24.30
N ASP A 6 -0.76 -13.27 -23.03
CA ASP A 6 -1.37 -14.26 -22.14
C ASP A 6 -2.82 -13.85 -21.83
N HIS A 7 -3.77 -14.67 -22.26
CA HIS A 7 -5.19 -14.42 -22.07
C HIS A 7 -5.58 -14.38 -20.59
N ASP A 8 -4.88 -15.10 -19.70
CA ASP A 8 -5.13 -15.13 -18.26
C ASP A 8 -4.71 -13.84 -17.54
N VAL A 9 -3.93 -12.99 -18.21
CA VAL A 9 -3.52 -11.70 -17.65
C VAL A 9 -4.72 -10.75 -17.66
N GLY A 10 -5.18 -10.40 -16.46
CA GLY A 10 -6.28 -9.48 -16.25
C GLY A 10 -5.86 -8.03 -16.07
N LEU A 11 -4.66 -7.80 -15.53
CA LEU A 11 -4.15 -6.48 -15.20
C LEU A 11 -2.69 -6.38 -15.59
N VAL A 12 -2.31 -5.26 -16.22
CA VAL A 12 -0.90 -4.91 -16.43
C VAL A 12 -0.61 -3.59 -15.73
N TYR A 13 0.61 -3.45 -15.21
CA TYR A 13 1.05 -2.23 -14.54
C TYR A 13 2.53 -1.97 -14.82
N GLY A 14 3.00 -0.78 -14.53
CA GLY A 14 4.38 -0.37 -14.72
C GLY A 14 4.99 0.22 -13.47
N ASN A 15 6.31 0.36 -13.48
CA ASN A 15 6.98 1.19 -12.50
C ASN A 15 6.76 2.66 -12.83
N CYS A 16 7.06 3.55 -11.88
CA CYS A 16 6.92 4.99 -12.10
C CYS A 16 7.95 5.79 -11.31
N TRP A 17 8.17 7.03 -11.75
CA TRP A 17 8.93 8.03 -11.00
C TRP A 17 8.01 8.73 -10.01
N LEU A 18 8.35 8.68 -8.72
CA LEU A 18 7.80 9.56 -7.71
C LEU A 18 8.49 10.92 -7.79
N TYR A 19 7.73 11.96 -8.10
CA TYR A 19 8.21 13.35 -8.11
C TYR A 19 7.67 14.12 -6.92
N ASN A 20 8.55 14.74 -6.13
CA ASN A 20 8.18 15.65 -5.04
C ASN A 20 9.02 16.93 -5.15
N LYS A 21 8.35 18.06 -5.46
CA LYS A 21 9.00 19.37 -5.62
C LYS A 21 9.68 19.86 -4.33
N LYS A 22 9.13 19.50 -3.16
CA LYS A 22 9.62 19.93 -1.84
C LYS A 22 10.86 19.16 -1.37
N ASN A 23 11.23 18.06 -2.04
CA ASN A 23 12.45 17.34 -1.67
C ASN A 23 13.68 18.10 -2.15
N LEU A 24 14.50 18.60 -1.20
CA LEU A 24 15.66 19.43 -1.48
C LEU A 24 16.81 18.66 -2.14
N LEU A 25 17.02 17.39 -1.77
CA LEU A 25 18.17 16.58 -2.23
C LEU A 25 17.87 15.79 -3.51
N LYS A 26 16.67 15.19 -3.61
CA LYS A 26 16.31 14.37 -4.78
C LYS A 26 14.82 14.44 -5.06
N LYS A 27 14.46 15.27 -6.05
CA LYS A 27 13.07 15.51 -6.49
C LYS A 27 12.42 14.30 -7.16
N ARG A 28 13.19 13.37 -7.75
CA ARG A 28 12.69 12.15 -8.43
C ARG A 28 13.24 10.88 -7.80
N LYS A 29 12.38 9.93 -7.45
CA LYS A 29 12.75 8.61 -6.94
C LYS A 29 11.97 7.53 -7.67
N ILE A 30 12.57 6.35 -7.87
CA ILE A 30 11.85 5.21 -8.44
C ILE A 30 10.84 4.66 -7.42
N PHE A 31 9.63 4.30 -7.85
CA PHE A 31 8.57 3.80 -6.96
C PHE A 31 8.91 2.42 -6.37
N SER A 32 9.38 1.50 -7.21
CA SER A 32 9.96 0.23 -6.78
C SER A 32 11.41 0.11 -7.24
N LYS A 33 12.31 -0.19 -6.30
CA LYS A 33 13.70 -0.61 -6.61
C LYS A 33 13.80 -2.12 -6.85
N LYS A 34 12.83 -2.89 -6.35
CA LYS A 34 12.73 -4.33 -6.55
C LYS A 34 12.00 -4.61 -7.85
N LYS A 35 12.27 -5.77 -8.46
CA LYS A 35 11.52 -6.27 -9.61
C LYS A 35 10.03 -6.35 -9.25
N LEU A 36 9.18 -5.77 -10.11
CA LEU A 36 7.74 -5.83 -9.95
C LEU A 36 7.26 -7.27 -10.18
N SER A 37 6.29 -7.72 -9.37
CA SER A 37 5.80 -9.10 -9.40
C SER A 37 4.90 -9.37 -10.61
N LYS A 38 4.94 -10.59 -11.15
CA LYS A 38 4.13 -11.07 -12.28
C LYS A 38 3.45 -12.40 -11.93
N GLY A 39 2.38 -12.76 -12.62
CA GLY A 39 1.59 -13.98 -12.40
C GLY A 39 0.52 -13.81 -11.31
N MET A 40 0.31 -14.83 -10.49
CA MET A 40 -0.61 -14.79 -9.34
C MET A 40 0.05 -14.11 -8.14
N ILE A 41 -0.12 -12.80 -8.02
CA ILE A 41 0.71 -11.96 -7.13
C ILE A 41 0.06 -11.53 -5.82
N THR A 42 -1.06 -12.13 -5.41
CA THR A 42 -1.77 -11.76 -4.17
C THR A 42 -0.85 -11.70 -2.96
N LYS A 43 0.03 -12.71 -2.78
CA LYS A 43 1.01 -12.74 -1.69
C LYS A 43 1.98 -11.55 -1.75
N SER A 44 2.48 -11.24 -2.94
CA SER A 44 3.39 -10.10 -3.16
C SER A 44 2.70 -8.76 -2.86
N ILE A 45 1.46 -8.57 -3.32
CA ILE A 45 0.66 -7.36 -3.09
C ILE A 45 0.41 -7.13 -1.60
N LEU A 46 0.09 -8.18 -0.84
CA LEU A 46 -0.16 -8.08 0.60
C LEU A 46 1.11 -7.80 1.42
N ASN A 47 2.27 -8.28 0.95
CA ASN A 47 3.54 -8.08 1.63
C ASN A 47 4.17 -6.71 1.33
N ASP A 48 4.17 -6.29 0.07
CA ASP A 48 4.78 -5.06 -0.40
C ASP A 48 3.98 -4.49 -1.57
N TYR A 49 3.01 -3.62 -1.25
CA TYR A 49 2.10 -3.06 -2.23
C TYR A 49 2.83 -2.13 -3.22
N LYS A 50 3.14 -2.65 -4.42
CA LYS A 50 3.88 -1.95 -5.49
C LYS A 50 3.13 -1.89 -6.81
N VAL A 51 1.84 -1.59 -6.77
CA VAL A 51 1.03 -1.34 -7.97
C VAL A 51 0.97 0.16 -8.24
N GLY A 52 1.62 0.63 -9.30
CA GLY A 52 1.62 2.03 -9.70
C GLY A 52 0.35 2.41 -10.45
N TRP A 53 -0.73 2.78 -9.76
CA TRP A 53 -2.07 2.97 -10.36
C TRP A 53 -2.15 3.84 -11.62
N LEU A 54 -1.35 4.89 -11.73
CA LEU A 54 -1.29 5.72 -12.93
C LEU A 54 -0.79 4.99 -14.20
N THR A 55 -0.27 3.77 -14.05
CA THR A 55 0.26 2.93 -15.13
C THR A 55 -0.60 1.70 -15.39
N VAL A 56 -1.69 1.52 -14.63
CA VAL A 56 -2.52 0.32 -14.68
C VAL A 56 -3.36 0.31 -15.94
N MET A 57 -3.45 -0.85 -16.57
CA MET A 57 -4.45 -1.16 -17.58
C MET A 57 -5.10 -2.50 -17.25
N ILE A 58 -6.41 -2.59 -17.45
CA ILE A 58 -7.23 -3.74 -17.06
C ILE A 58 -7.93 -4.30 -18.30
N ARG A 59 -7.96 -5.62 -18.42
CA ARG A 59 -8.72 -6.32 -19.45
C ARG A 59 -10.22 -6.16 -19.17
N LYS A 60 -10.91 -5.38 -20.01
CA LYS A 60 -12.34 -5.04 -19.83
C LYS A 60 -13.23 -6.27 -19.63
N SER A 61 -13.00 -7.37 -20.36
CA SER A 61 -13.82 -8.59 -20.25
C SER A 61 -13.83 -9.19 -18.84
N TYR A 62 -12.82 -8.92 -18.02
CA TYR A 62 -12.72 -9.41 -16.63
C TYR A 62 -13.43 -8.51 -15.62
N LEU A 63 -13.94 -7.34 -16.05
CA LEU A 63 -14.77 -6.47 -15.23
C LEU A 63 -16.26 -6.79 -15.38
N ASN A 64 -16.68 -7.41 -16.49
CA ASN A 64 -18.08 -7.66 -16.81
C ASN A 64 -18.81 -8.54 -15.77
N SER A 65 -18.08 -9.44 -15.09
CA SER A 65 -18.63 -10.31 -14.04
C SER A 65 -18.52 -9.72 -12.62
N THR A 66 -17.92 -8.52 -12.47
CA THR A 66 -17.67 -7.92 -11.16
C THR A 66 -18.70 -6.84 -10.86
N LYS A 67 -19.73 -7.18 -10.10
CA LYS A 67 -20.64 -6.18 -9.52
C LYS A 67 -19.85 -5.34 -8.51
N ASN A 68 -19.81 -4.03 -8.70
CA ASN A 68 -19.04 -3.06 -7.90
C ASN A 68 -17.53 -3.34 -7.93
N VAL A 69 -16.87 -2.93 -9.02
CA VAL A 69 -15.41 -3.03 -9.22
C VAL A 69 -14.65 -2.42 -8.04
N PHE A 70 -15.05 -1.23 -7.61
CA PHE A 70 -14.55 -0.59 -6.40
C PHE A 70 -15.63 -0.61 -5.32
N ASP A 71 -15.27 -1.00 -4.10
CA ASP A 71 -16.15 -0.97 -2.94
C ASP A 71 -16.28 0.48 -2.46
N THR A 72 -17.46 1.07 -2.61
CA THR A 72 -17.73 2.49 -2.30
C THR A 72 -17.62 2.82 -0.82
N ASN A 73 -17.51 1.82 0.05
CA ASN A 73 -17.22 2.02 1.47
C ASN A 73 -15.75 2.43 1.72
N TYR A 74 -14.89 2.24 0.72
CA TYR A 74 -13.49 2.64 0.77
C TYR A 74 -13.25 3.80 -0.19
N ASP A 75 -12.71 4.91 0.33
CA ASP A 75 -12.28 6.07 -0.46
C ASP A 75 -10.77 6.28 -0.40
N LEU A 76 -10.08 5.74 0.61
CA LEU A 76 -8.64 5.89 0.79
C LEU A 76 -7.83 4.63 0.44
N ILE A 77 -8.50 3.49 0.30
CA ILE A 77 -7.89 2.17 0.02
C ILE A 77 -8.61 1.38 -1.08
N ALA A 78 -9.52 2.01 -1.84
CA ALA A 78 -10.33 1.34 -2.87
C ALA A 78 -9.46 0.65 -3.94
N ASP A 79 -8.38 1.32 -4.32
CA ASP A 79 -7.38 0.87 -5.29
C ASP A 79 -6.63 -0.37 -4.76
N PHE A 80 -6.22 -0.34 -3.49
CA PHE A 80 -5.65 -1.50 -2.79
C PHE A 80 -6.63 -2.68 -2.71
N ASP A 81 -7.87 -2.43 -2.26
CA ASP A 81 -8.90 -3.45 -2.14
C ASP A 81 -9.19 -4.14 -3.48
N PHE A 82 -9.38 -3.34 -4.54
CA PHE A 82 -9.58 -3.88 -5.88
C PHE A 82 -8.36 -4.68 -6.35
N ALA A 83 -7.13 -4.17 -6.21
CA ALA A 83 -5.93 -4.92 -6.62
C ALA A 83 -5.83 -6.29 -5.94
N VAL A 84 -6.08 -6.38 -4.63
CA VAL A 84 -6.04 -7.64 -3.90
C VAL A 84 -7.15 -8.59 -4.37
N LYS A 85 -8.39 -8.11 -4.50
CA LYS A 85 -9.52 -8.93 -4.96
C LYS A 85 -9.32 -9.42 -6.39
N PHE A 86 -8.75 -8.57 -7.25
CA PHE A 86 -8.52 -8.88 -8.65
C PHE A 86 -7.34 -9.86 -8.81
N SER A 87 -6.28 -9.74 -8.01
CA SER A 87 -5.14 -10.67 -8.02
C SER A 87 -5.47 -12.06 -7.48
N LEU A 88 -6.54 -12.20 -6.69
CA LEU A 88 -7.05 -13.52 -6.28
C LEU A 88 -7.60 -14.33 -7.46
N LYS A 89 -8.01 -13.65 -8.54
CA LYS A 89 -8.71 -14.27 -9.68
C LYS A 89 -7.87 -14.32 -10.95
N TYR A 90 -7.04 -13.31 -11.19
CA TYR A 90 -6.38 -13.11 -12.48
C TYR A 90 -4.89 -12.87 -12.33
N LYS A 91 -4.12 -13.27 -13.35
CA LYS A 91 -2.68 -12.98 -13.42
C LYS A 91 -2.44 -11.50 -13.68
N PHE A 92 -1.35 -10.99 -13.14
CA PHE A 92 -0.85 -9.65 -13.41
C PHE A 92 0.44 -9.74 -14.22
N ASP A 93 0.65 -8.83 -15.16
CA ASP A 93 1.95 -8.63 -15.81
C ASP A 93 2.45 -7.20 -15.59
N CYS A 94 3.73 -6.93 -15.83
CA CYS A 94 4.27 -5.60 -15.64
C CYS A 94 5.48 -5.22 -16.50
N ILE A 95 5.60 -3.90 -16.70
CA ILE A 95 6.78 -3.21 -17.24
C ILE A 95 7.68 -2.82 -16.07
N GLN A 96 8.97 -3.18 -16.13
CA GLN A 96 9.91 -2.93 -15.04
C GLN A 96 10.41 -1.48 -15.05
N GLU A 97 10.53 -0.92 -16.25
CA GLU A 97 10.95 0.44 -16.51
C GLU A 97 9.89 1.45 -16.01
N PRO A 98 10.32 2.62 -15.52
CA PRO A 98 9.39 3.66 -15.12
C PRO A 98 8.78 4.34 -16.34
N ILE A 99 7.49 4.06 -16.59
CA ILE A 99 6.75 4.57 -17.76
C ILE A 99 5.88 5.80 -17.46
N ALA A 100 5.84 6.24 -16.20
CA ALA A 100 5.05 7.40 -15.80
C ALA A 100 5.70 8.19 -14.67
N ILE A 101 5.17 9.38 -14.38
CA ILE A 101 5.60 10.24 -13.27
C ILE A 101 4.41 10.50 -12.35
N TYR A 102 4.48 9.98 -11.12
CA TYR A 102 3.51 10.26 -10.06
C TYR A 102 3.94 11.48 -9.26
N ARG A 103 3.13 12.54 -9.29
CA ARG A 103 3.38 13.78 -8.56
C ARG A 103 2.85 13.68 -7.14
N ARG A 104 3.76 13.81 -6.18
CA ARG A 104 3.44 13.87 -4.75
C ARG A 104 3.28 15.31 -4.31
N HIS A 105 2.28 15.55 -3.47
CA HIS A 105 2.00 16.84 -2.86
C HIS A 105 1.54 16.65 -1.42
N GLU A 106 1.54 17.73 -0.64
CA GLU A 106 1.21 17.67 0.79
C GLU A 106 -0.27 17.45 1.07
N ASN A 107 -1.13 17.83 0.13
CA ASN A 107 -2.58 17.70 0.24
C ASN A 107 -3.12 16.34 -0.24
N GLN A 108 -2.30 15.28 -0.20
CA GLN A 108 -2.77 13.94 -0.54
C GLN A 108 -3.82 13.48 0.48
N LEU A 109 -4.94 12.92 0.01
CA LEU A 109 -6.04 12.52 0.87
C LEU A 109 -5.61 11.51 1.94
N GLN A 110 -4.73 10.56 1.60
CA GLN A 110 -4.20 9.58 2.57
C GLN A 110 -3.44 10.26 3.73
N ARG A 111 -2.80 11.40 3.46
CA ARG A 111 -2.06 12.17 4.47
C ARG A 111 -2.98 13.01 5.35
N ILE A 112 -4.04 13.58 4.77
CA ILE A 112 -5.04 14.39 5.46
C ILE A 112 -5.92 13.50 6.34
N TYR A 113 -6.47 12.43 5.77
CA TYR A 113 -7.44 11.53 6.39
C TYR A 113 -6.80 10.24 6.93
N PHE A 114 -5.59 10.35 7.49
CA PHE A 114 -4.80 9.21 7.93
C PHE A 114 -5.52 8.30 8.94
N LYS A 115 -6.27 8.88 9.89
CA LYS A 115 -7.06 8.10 10.86
C LYS A 115 -8.18 7.30 10.18
N LYS A 116 -8.92 7.93 9.25
CA LYS A 116 -9.93 7.25 8.42
C LYS A 116 -9.30 6.14 7.58
N GLN A 117 -8.08 6.34 7.08
CA GLN A 117 -7.36 5.30 6.35
C GLN A 117 -7.07 4.08 7.23
N ILE A 118 -6.66 4.28 8.49
CA ILE A 118 -6.47 3.19 9.47
C ILE A 118 -7.79 2.43 9.67
N GLU A 119 -8.88 3.15 9.94
CA GLU A 119 -10.21 2.56 10.16
C GLU A 119 -10.69 1.73 8.95
N GLN A 120 -10.42 2.21 7.73
CA GLN A 120 -10.71 1.45 6.51
C GLN A 120 -9.84 0.21 6.37
N PHE A 121 -8.54 0.29 6.64
CA PHE A 121 -7.68 -0.90 6.63
C PHE A 121 -8.10 -1.92 7.69
N GLU A 122 -8.52 -1.49 8.88
CA GLU A 122 -9.03 -2.39 9.92
C GLU A 122 -10.32 -3.09 9.47
N THR A 123 -11.28 -2.33 8.96
CA THR A 123 -12.55 -2.87 8.43
C THR A 123 -12.28 -3.85 7.29
N TRP A 124 -11.40 -3.46 6.35
CA TRP A 124 -10.97 -4.29 5.25
C TRP A 124 -10.30 -5.59 5.73
N PHE A 125 -9.40 -5.50 6.71
CA PHE A 125 -8.71 -6.65 7.27
C PHE A 125 -9.69 -7.64 7.92
N LEU A 126 -10.68 -7.15 8.67
CA LEU A 126 -11.73 -7.97 9.26
C LEU A 126 -12.61 -8.65 8.20
N LYS A 127 -12.89 -7.98 7.08
CA LYS A 127 -13.66 -8.53 5.95
C LYS A 127 -12.88 -9.59 5.19
N ILE A 128 -11.57 -9.38 4.98
CA ILE A 128 -10.77 -10.24 4.11
C ILE A 128 -10.20 -11.48 4.83
N LYS A 129 -9.97 -11.41 6.15
CA LYS A 129 -9.41 -12.53 6.93
C LYS A 129 -10.26 -13.81 6.90
N SER A 130 -11.55 -13.67 6.60
CA SER A 130 -12.47 -14.81 6.44
C SER A 130 -12.31 -15.53 5.10
N HIS A 131 -11.62 -14.92 4.12
CA HIS A 131 -11.39 -15.51 2.82
C HIS A 131 -10.41 -16.70 2.94
N SER A 132 -10.83 -17.88 2.47
CA SER A 132 -10.10 -19.15 2.66
C SER A 132 -8.64 -19.09 2.21
N TYR A 133 -8.37 -18.54 1.02
CA TYR A 133 -7.02 -18.38 0.48
C TYR A 133 -6.09 -17.57 1.39
N LEU A 134 -6.62 -16.57 2.10
CA LEU A 134 -5.81 -15.67 2.91
C LEU A 134 -5.59 -16.23 4.32
N ARG A 135 -6.54 -16.99 4.86
CA ARG A 135 -6.46 -17.58 6.20
C ARG A 135 -5.22 -18.46 6.40
N SER A 136 -4.72 -19.09 5.34
CA SER A 136 -3.53 -19.96 5.38
C SER A 136 -2.20 -19.25 5.16
N HIS A 137 -2.19 -17.92 4.99
CA HIS A 137 -1.02 -17.19 4.52
C HIS A 137 -0.44 -16.21 5.56
N ASP A 138 0.88 -16.30 5.77
CA ASP A 138 1.66 -15.36 6.60
C ASP A 138 1.53 -13.90 6.16
N SER A 139 1.13 -13.65 4.90
CA SER A 139 0.93 -12.29 4.37
C SER A 139 -0.18 -11.51 5.05
N ILE A 140 -1.13 -12.17 5.72
CA ILE A 140 -2.08 -11.49 6.61
C ILE A 140 -1.33 -10.78 7.75
N CYS A 141 -0.28 -11.39 8.30
CA CYS A 141 0.53 -10.78 9.36
C CYS A 141 1.20 -9.49 8.86
N SER A 142 1.61 -9.42 7.59
CA SER A 142 2.17 -8.21 6.97
C SER A 142 1.18 -7.03 7.02
N ILE A 143 -0.09 -7.26 6.67
CA ILE A 143 -1.13 -6.23 6.74
C ILE A 143 -1.45 -5.86 8.20
N LYS A 144 -1.57 -6.84 9.08
CA LYS A 144 -1.78 -6.58 10.52
C LYS A 144 -0.67 -5.69 11.08
N ASN A 145 0.59 -6.02 10.79
CA ASN A 145 1.75 -5.24 11.20
C ASN A 145 1.73 -3.82 10.59
N LYS A 146 1.31 -3.68 9.32
CA LYS A 146 1.12 -2.37 8.69
C LYS A 146 0.08 -1.51 9.44
N ILE A 147 -1.07 -2.08 9.77
CA ILE A 147 -2.14 -1.40 10.51
C ILE A 147 -1.63 -0.94 11.88
N GLU A 148 -0.97 -1.83 12.63
CA GLU A 148 -0.40 -1.49 13.95
C GLU A 148 0.69 -0.42 13.84
N TYR A 149 1.53 -0.48 12.82
CA TYR A 149 2.53 0.57 12.54
C TYR A 149 1.86 1.94 12.31
N MET A 150 0.78 1.98 11.51
CA MET A 150 0.03 3.22 11.26
C MET A 150 -0.63 3.76 12.54
N LYS A 151 -1.20 2.88 13.38
CA LYS A 151 -1.78 3.27 14.68
C LYS A 151 -0.74 3.88 15.61
N ILE A 152 0.45 3.29 15.71
CA ILE A 152 1.53 3.82 16.55
C ILE A 152 1.95 5.20 16.05
N ILE A 153 2.10 5.38 14.72
CA ILE A 153 2.37 6.72 14.15
C ILE A 153 1.27 7.71 14.52
N ASN A 154 0.01 7.31 14.48
CA ASN A 154 -1.10 8.18 14.87
C ASN A 154 -1.03 8.57 16.36
N LEU A 155 -0.67 7.64 17.25
CA LEU A 155 -0.47 7.93 18.67
C LEU A 155 0.68 8.93 18.91
N ILE A 156 1.79 8.78 18.19
CA ILE A 156 2.93 9.72 18.27
C ILE A 156 2.48 11.11 17.79
N TYR A 157 1.72 11.18 16.69
CA TYR A 157 1.19 12.42 16.16
C TYR A 157 0.21 13.12 17.13
N GLU A 158 -0.62 12.34 17.83
CA GLU A 158 -1.50 12.82 18.90
C GLU A 158 -0.75 13.13 20.22
N LYS A 159 0.59 13.09 20.22
CA LYS A 159 1.47 13.33 21.39
C LYS A 159 1.23 12.37 22.56
N LYS A 160 0.66 11.19 22.31
CA LYS A 160 0.41 10.14 23.30
C LYS A 160 1.66 9.28 23.50
N TYR A 161 2.75 9.88 23.98
CA TYR A 161 4.08 9.26 23.95
C TYR A 161 4.21 8.01 24.80
N PHE A 162 3.70 7.99 26.05
CA PHE A 162 3.76 6.80 26.91
C PHE A 162 3.06 5.59 26.27
N LYS A 163 1.84 5.80 25.76
CA LYS A 163 1.07 4.77 25.04
C LYS A 163 1.77 4.33 23.75
N SER A 164 2.39 5.28 23.04
CA SER A 164 3.17 4.98 21.83
C SER A 164 4.36 4.09 22.16
N LEU A 165 5.11 4.41 23.22
CA LEU A 165 6.27 3.65 23.67
C LEU A 165 5.88 2.22 24.06
N GLU A 166 4.83 2.05 24.86
CA GLU A 166 4.27 0.73 25.21
C GLU A 166 3.96 -0.11 23.96
N LYS A 167 3.27 0.51 22.98
CA LYS A 167 2.92 -0.16 21.72
C LYS A 167 4.14 -0.47 20.84
N ILE A 168 5.16 0.37 20.84
CA ILE A 168 6.44 0.11 20.17
C ILE A 168 7.13 -1.11 20.78
N PHE A 169 7.14 -1.24 22.11
CA PHE A 169 7.71 -2.41 22.77
C PHE A 169 6.99 -3.71 22.35
N GLN A 170 5.66 -3.69 22.26
CA GLN A 170 4.83 -4.81 21.78
C GLN A 170 4.99 -5.09 20.28
N TYR A 171 5.49 -4.14 19.49
CA TYR A 171 5.64 -4.30 18.04
C TYR A 171 6.78 -5.27 17.68
N PRO A 172 6.65 -6.12 16.62
CA PRO A 172 7.67 -7.11 16.25
C PRO A 172 9.05 -6.49 15.95
N LEU A 173 10.13 -7.18 16.34
CA LEU A 173 11.52 -6.78 16.09
C LEU A 173 11.87 -6.83 14.59
N ASN A 174 11.70 -5.71 13.90
CA ASN A 174 12.03 -5.52 12.49
C ASN A 174 12.41 -4.07 12.19
N ILE A 175 12.77 -3.77 10.94
CA ILE A 175 13.16 -2.41 10.49
C ILE A 175 12.08 -1.36 10.83
N ASN A 176 10.80 -1.73 10.82
CA ASN A 176 9.72 -0.79 11.16
C ASN A 176 9.69 -0.47 12.66
N LYS A 177 10.05 -1.39 13.56
CA LYS A 177 10.21 -1.07 15.00
C LYS A 177 11.24 0.03 15.22
N PHE A 178 12.41 -0.10 14.59
CA PHE A 178 13.46 0.92 14.65
C PHE A 178 13.00 2.26 14.07
N LYS A 179 12.25 2.25 12.96
CA LYS A 179 11.63 3.48 12.44
C LYS A 179 10.68 4.12 13.44
N LEU A 180 9.84 3.35 14.14
CA LEU A 180 8.91 3.89 15.13
C LEU A 180 9.65 4.55 16.30
N ILE A 181 10.74 3.94 16.78
CA ILE A 181 11.60 4.53 17.82
C ILE A 181 12.16 5.88 17.33
N LEU A 182 12.70 5.91 16.10
CA LEU A 182 13.24 7.13 15.51
C LEU A 182 12.17 8.22 15.35
N ILE A 183 10.96 7.85 14.91
CA ILE A 183 9.81 8.76 14.78
C ILE A 183 9.38 9.30 16.15
N LEU A 184 9.41 8.48 17.21
CA LEU A 184 9.07 8.90 18.56
C LEU A 184 10.07 9.94 19.10
N LEU A 185 11.36 9.77 18.83
CA LEU A 185 12.42 10.67 19.32
C LEU A 185 12.49 11.99 18.55
N LEU A 186 12.12 12.01 17.26
CA LEU A 186 12.25 13.17 16.38
C LEU A 186 10.95 13.45 15.58
N PRO A 187 9.80 13.65 16.25
CA PRO A 187 8.48 13.67 15.59
C PRO A 187 8.36 14.76 14.52
N ASP A 188 8.78 16.00 14.80
CA ASP A 188 8.54 17.13 13.89
C ASP A 188 9.39 17.10 12.62
N LEU A 189 10.61 16.57 12.70
CA LEU A 189 11.52 16.43 11.56
C LEU A 189 11.13 15.24 10.66
N ILE A 190 10.60 14.17 11.26
CA ILE A 190 10.50 12.85 10.64
C ILE A 190 9.06 12.52 10.21
N LEU A 191 8.03 12.92 10.96
CA LEU A 191 6.64 12.58 10.64
C LEU A 191 6.22 13.11 9.26
N ARG A 192 6.69 14.30 8.87
CA ARG A 192 6.42 14.88 7.54
C ARG A 192 7.01 14.05 6.39
N TYR A 193 8.09 13.32 6.64
CA TYR A 193 8.77 12.49 5.63
C TYR A 193 8.28 11.04 5.65
N PHE A 194 7.86 10.48 6.78
CA PHE A 194 7.50 9.06 6.88
C PHE A 194 6.03 8.75 6.60
N ARG A 195 5.09 9.69 6.82
CA ARG A 195 3.69 9.54 6.37
C ARG A 195 3.57 9.36 4.86
N ASP A 196 4.58 9.85 4.15
CA ASP A 196 4.72 9.76 2.72
C ASP A 196 5.05 8.32 2.24
N TYR A 197 5.40 7.39 3.13
CA TYR A 197 5.86 6.03 2.78
C TYR A 197 5.09 4.90 3.48
N THR A 198 4.05 5.22 4.25
CA THR A 198 3.11 4.29 4.90
C THR A 198 1.94 3.91 4.00
#